data_AF-A0A0F6AFP2-F1
#
_entry.id   AF-A0A0F6AFP2-F1
#
_cell.length_a   1.000
_cell.length_b   1.000
_cell.length_c   1.000
_cell.angle_alpha   90.00
_cell.angle_beta   90.00
_cell.angle_gamma   90.00
#
_symmetry.space_group_name_H-M   'P 1'
#
loop_
_entity.id
_entity.type
_entity.pdbx_description
1 polymer ?
#
loop_
_entity_poly.entity_id
_entity_poly.type
_entity_poly.pdbx_seq_one_letter_code
_entity_poly.pdbx_strand_id
1 'polypeptide(L)'
;MINRLTNPSTGNVPSYSHSSKNTPLNSALNDAGSRYESTALPSGDDYHVSFSASQTDEFFKGFKDNIFFKAIPDLVSFGYFSVYSIQADHHEENKFRYGALTEQSDIDAFLAQKDRLSSDGKIRFTFVKPTKDLLELSQRLNDDELEQLAEILTSVPHYNEKTNLISDNSEDIISALSALSDDVLSSSLHVLSHLAQQNKAHDSTAPFTPVGLLNDDGIADPLLRVEYASIEDVSLMELNEYSAHLMQYIKLLDNNKMNDGQLLELNQHIDQSDFATNVGIIDMANTIKQFEHQDFFAMLQEVDKSNSRNIFAMLGQQTDKWAHTQYFLTDDREFVVHHDEDTDESERRDLHKSVLEAYENNGLSWMNEVIEFTFDTPAATHKDTWQQLLHDVENHPDEFLHSDSIEVWAEKNLDTIKQNFVQQQIQKIYEFNLDLRVPYQLGELKYIESENEKVSVKSDVKNNGE
;
A
#
# COMPACT_ATOMS: atom_id res chain seq x y z
N MET A 1 -12.94 66.21 6.53
CA MET A 1 -14.29 65.97 7.10
C MET A 1 -14.38 64.47 7.36
N ILE A 2 -14.03 63.95 8.54
CA ILE A 2 -14.90 63.79 9.75
C ILE A 2 -16.18 63.00 9.36
N ASN A 3 -16.54 61.80 9.83
CA ASN A 3 -16.17 61.00 11.03
C ASN A 3 -16.56 59.48 10.87
N ARG A 4 -15.69 58.60 11.40
CA ARG A 4 -15.91 57.37 12.24
C ARG A 4 -17.07 56.38 11.99
N LEU A 5 -16.71 55.09 11.84
CA LEU A 5 -16.88 54.04 12.86
C LEU A 5 -15.93 52.84 12.58
N THR A 6 -15.53 52.18 13.67
CA THR A 6 -14.39 51.28 13.88
C THR A 6 -14.80 49.79 13.87
N ASN A 7 -14.03 48.89 13.21
CA ASN A 7 -13.40 47.68 13.79
C ASN A 7 -12.78 46.76 12.71
N PRO A 8 -11.76 45.96 13.08
CA PRO A 8 -10.86 45.26 12.16
C PRO A 8 -11.48 43.98 11.57
N SER A 9 -11.17 43.71 10.31
CA SER A 9 -11.47 42.44 9.64
C SER A 9 -10.65 41.31 10.25
N THR A 10 -11.33 40.42 10.96
CA THR A 10 -10.81 39.13 11.42
C THR A 10 -10.57 38.20 10.23
N GLY A 11 -9.33 37.77 10.05
CA GLY A 11 -9.02 36.57 9.27
C GLY A 11 -9.50 35.35 10.07
N ASN A 12 -10.41 34.58 9.48
CA ASN A 12 -10.83 33.30 10.04
C ASN A 12 -9.89 32.19 9.56
N VAL A 13 -9.07 31.72 10.48
CA VAL A 13 -8.54 30.36 10.49
C VAL A 13 -9.73 29.42 10.75
N PRO A 14 -9.96 28.35 9.97
CA PRO A 14 -10.97 27.37 10.33
C PRO A 14 -10.50 26.61 11.58
N SER A 15 -11.11 26.91 12.72
CA SER A 15 -11.01 26.08 13.91
C SER A 15 -11.85 24.81 13.69
N TYR A 16 -11.21 23.65 13.59
CA TYR A 16 -11.92 22.38 13.74
C TYR A 16 -12.29 22.22 15.22
N SER A 17 -13.48 22.69 15.58
CA SER A 17 -14.08 22.35 16.88
C SER A 17 -14.68 20.96 16.80
N HIS A 18 -14.15 20.01 17.57
CA HIS A 18 -14.81 18.75 17.88
C HIS A 18 -16.21 19.02 18.44
N SER A 19 -17.22 18.77 17.62
CA SER A 19 -18.62 18.73 18.01
C SER A 19 -19.08 17.27 17.98
N SER A 20 -19.17 16.69 19.17
CA SER A 20 -19.55 15.31 19.49
C SER A 20 -21.05 15.00 19.26
N LYS A 21 -21.59 15.33 18.09
CA LYS A 21 -22.98 14.98 17.73
C LYS A 21 -23.11 14.63 16.26
N ASN A 22 -22.75 13.39 15.94
CA ASN A 22 -23.06 12.76 14.65
C ASN A 22 -24.56 12.39 14.58
N THR A 23 -25.38 13.45 14.62
CA THR A 23 -26.85 13.41 14.72
C THR A 23 -27.53 12.61 13.59
N PRO A 24 -27.03 12.61 12.33
CA PRO A 24 -27.61 11.78 11.27
C PRO A 24 -27.41 10.28 11.49
N LEU A 25 -26.23 9.88 12.00
CA LEU A 25 -25.85 8.48 12.21
C LEU A 25 -26.62 7.86 13.39
N ASN A 26 -26.72 8.59 14.50
CA ASN A 26 -27.51 8.16 15.66
C ASN A 26 -29.02 8.14 15.37
N SER A 27 -29.51 8.98 14.45
CA SER A 27 -30.89 8.92 13.98
C SER A 27 -31.15 7.67 13.14
N ALA A 28 -30.23 7.30 12.26
CA ALA A 28 -30.37 6.11 11.41
C ALA A 28 -30.33 4.79 12.21
N LEU A 29 -29.45 4.70 13.21
CA LEU A 29 -29.36 3.54 14.10
C LEU A 29 -30.62 3.34 14.96
N ASN A 30 -31.18 4.43 15.50
CA ASN A 30 -32.40 4.35 16.32
C ASN A 30 -33.66 4.02 15.50
N ASP A 31 -33.72 4.46 14.24
CA ASP A 31 -34.86 4.14 13.36
C ASP A 31 -34.81 2.67 12.89
N ALA A 32 -33.61 2.12 12.67
CA ALA A 32 -33.39 0.71 12.29
C ALA A 32 -33.79 -0.28 13.41
N GLY A 33 -33.50 0.04 14.67
CA GLY A 33 -33.85 -0.83 15.81
C GLY A 33 -35.36 -0.96 16.08
N SER A 34 -36.19 -0.08 15.53
CA SER A 34 -37.62 0.01 15.86
C SER A 34 -38.57 -0.67 14.85
N ARG A 35 -38.08 -1.15 13.70
CA ARG A 35 -38.95 -1.49 12.54
C ARG A 35 -38.90 -2.94 12.04
N TYR A 36 -38.15 -3.84 12.67
CA TYR A 36 -38.03 -5.23 12.21
C TYR A 36 -38.81 -6.21 13.09
N GLU A 37 -40.08 -6.47 12.71
CA GLU A 37 -40.77 -7.72 13.04
C GLU A 37 -40.68 -8.68 11.84
N SER A 38 -40.31 -9.92 12.15
CA SER A 38 -39.93 -11.01 11.25
C SER A 38 -40.98 -11.40 10.20
N THR A 39 -40.53 -11.70 8.98
CA THR A 39 -41.23 -12.61 8.06
C THR A 39 -40.23 -13.61 7.45
N ALA A 40 -40.60 -14.89 7.51
CA ALA A 40 -39.79 -16.07 7.20
C ALA A 40 -39.17 -16.10 5.79
N LEU A 41 -38.01 -16.77 5.67
CA LEU A 41 -37.29 -17.00 4.41
C LEU A 41 -37.07 -18.50 4.12
N PRO A 42 -36.90 -18.91 2.84
CA PRO A 42 -36.87 -20.31 2.39
C PRO A 42 -35.46 -20.93 2.47
N SER A 43 -35.40 -22.26 2.58
CA SER A 43 -34.17 -23.05 2.74
C SER A 43 -33.40 -23.30 1.44
N GLY A 44 -32.08 -23.10 1.46
CA GLY A 44 -31.12 -23.57 0.45
C GLY A 44 -29.70 -23.06 0.77
N ASP A 45 -28.69 -23.90 0.59
CA ASP A 45 -27.29 -23.70 1.05
C ASP A 45 -26.43 -22.73 0.21
N ASP A 46 -27.03 -21.83 -0.56
CA ASP A 46 -26.35 -20.71 -1.22
C ASP A 46 -26.98 -19.39 -0.78
N TYR A 47 -26.42 -18.75 0.25
CA TYR A 47 -26.91 -17.45 0.71
C TYR A 47 -26.22 -16.30 -0.05
N HIS A 48 -26.80 -15.92 -1.20
CA HIS A 48 -26.84 -14.50 -1.53
C HIS A 48 -28.01 -13.88 -0.75
N VAL A 49 -27.72 -12.92 0.12
CA VAL A 49 -28.77 -12.08 0.71
C VAL A 49 -29.35 -11.22 -0.41
N SER A 50 -30.42 -11.68 -1.04
CA SER A 50 -31.30 -10.82 -1.81
C SER A 50 -32.25 -10.12 -0.85
N PHE A 51 -31.95 -8.85 -0.57
CA PHE A 51 -32.90 -7.97 0.11
C PHE A 51 -34.12 -7.82 -0.81
N SER A 52 -35.28 -8.34 -0.39
CA SER A 52 -36.53 -8.06 -1.10
C SER A 52 -36.90 -6.60 -0.84
N ALA A 53 -36.41 -5.74 -1.73
CA ALA A 53 -36.70 -4.32 -1.74
C ALA A 53 -38.20 -4.12 -1.99
N SER A 54 -38.92 -3.79 -0.93
CA SER A 54 -40.11 -2.96 -1.07
C SER A 54 -39.84 -1.62 -0.40
N GLN A 55 -39.28 -0.71 -1.21
CA GLN A 55 -39.08 0.73 -0.99
C GLN A 55 -37.94 1.08 -0.01
N THR A 56 -36.88 1.82 -0.35
CA THR A 56 -36.57 2.73 -1.48
C THR A 56 -35.07 2.67 -1.81
N ASP A 57 -34.73 2.45 -3.08
CA ASP A 57 -33.35 2.42 -3.60
C ASP A 57 -32.53 3.67 -3.27
N GLU A 58 -33.16 4.83 -3.03
CA GLU A 58 -32.45 6.08 -2.73
C GLU A 58 -31.80 6.12 -1.33
N PHE A 59 -32.40 5.46 -0.32
CA PHE A 59 -31.77 5.40 1.00
C PHE A 59 -30.58 4.46 1.00
N PHE A 60 -30.72 3.29 0.37
CA PHE A 60 -29.64 2.32 0.27
C PHE A 60 -28.50 2.84 -0.61
N LYS A 61 -28.83 3.53 -1.70
CA LYS A 61 -27.87 4.23 -2.55
C LYS A 61 -27.21 5.39 -1.81
N GLY A 62 -27.96 6.20 -1.05
CA GLY A 62 -27.38 7.28 -0.24
C GLY A 62 -26.55 6.81 0.95
N PHE A 63 -26.90 5.67 1.57
CA PHE A 63 -26.12 5.02 2.62
C PHE A 63 -24.83 4.42 2.05
N LYS A 64 -24.93 3.71 0.92
CA LYS A 64 -23.76 3.22 0.18
C LYS A 64 -22.87 4.39 -0.26
N ASP A 65 -23.41 5.37 -0.96
CA ASP A 65 -22.64 6.48 -1.50
C ASP A 65 -21.97 7.35 -0.41
N ASN A 66 -22.59 7.51 0.78
CA ASN A 66 -21.97 8.30 1.85
C ASN A 66 -21.01 7.49 2.74
N ILE A 67 -21.19 6.17 2.92
CA ILE A 67 -20.25 5.36 3.69
C ILE A 67 -19.07 4.92 2.81
N PHE A 68 -19.36 4.39 1.62
CA PHE A 68 -18.36 3.82 0.71
C PHE A 68 -17.46 4.90 0.07
N PHE A 69 -17.96 6.13 -0.16
CA PHE A 69 -17.15 7.19 -0.79
C PHE A 69 -16.80 8.38 0.12
N LYS A 70 -17.42 8.55 1.29
CA LYS A 70 -17.21 9.77 2.11
C LYS A 70 -16.83 9.56 3.57
N ALA A 71 -17.14 8.41 4.17
CA ALA A 71 -16.88 8.19 5.60
C ALA A 71 -15.61 7.36 5.84
N ILE A 72 -15.41 6.28 5.07
CA ILE A 72 -14.21 5.43 5.15
C ILE A 72 -13.99 4.82 3.74
N PRO A 73 -13.13 5.42 2.90
CA PRO A 73 -12.79 4.89 1.56
C PRO A 73 -12.32 3.41 1.59
N ASP A 74 -11.81 2.95 2.73
CA ASP A 74 -11.26 1.60 2.93
C ASP A 74 -12.35 0.50 3.05
N LEU A 75 -13.63 0.87 3.17
CA LEU A 75 -14.74 -0.09 3.39
C LEU A 75 -15.45 -0.55 2.11
N VAL A 76 -14.91 -0.24 0.93
CA VAL A 76 -15.62 -0.34 -0.36
C VAL A 76 -16.06 -1.78 -0.74
N SER A 77 -15.58 -2.80 -0.03
CA SER A 77 -15.78 -4.22 -0.38
C SER A 77 -16.55 -5.07 0.62
N PHE A 78 -16.83 -4.57 1.82
CA PHE A 78 -17.24 -5.44 2.91
C PHE A 78 -18.77 -5.55 3.05
N GLY A 79 -19.26 -6.79 3.15
CA GLY A 79 -20.68 -7.07 3.39
C GLY A 79 -21.13 -6.58 4.77
N TYR A 80 -22.41 -6.22 4.89
CA TYR A 80 -23.00 -5.88 6.20
C TYR A 80 -23.49 -7.14 6.91
N PHE A 81 -22.98 -7.40 8.12
CA PHE A 81 -23.42 -8.53 8.95
C PHE A 81 -24.30 -8.05 10.11
N SER A 82 -25.46 -8.70 10.30
CA SER A 82 -26.35 -8.49 11.45
C SER A 82 -26.83 -9.80 12.06
N VAL A 83 -27.32 -9.73 13.29
CA VAL A 83 -27.87 -10.87 14.02
C VAL A 83 -29.28 -11.17 13.49
N TYR A 84 -29.55 -12.44 13.18
CA TYR A 84 -30.87 -12.91 12.78
C TYR A 84 -31.32 -14.08 13.66
N SER A 85 -32.59 -14.07 14.06
CA SER A 85 -33.24 -15.22 14.71
C SER A 85 -34.01 -16.02 13.67
N ILE A 86 -33.67 -17.29 13.49
CA ILE A 86 -34.42 -18.21 12.64
C ILE A 86 -35.36 -19.00 13.56
N GLN A 87 -36.66 -18.71 13.44
CA GLN A 87 -37.71 -19.52 14.05
C GLN A 87 -38.00 -20.69 13.12
N ALA A 88 -37.72 -21.92 13.57
CA ALA A 88 -38.16 -23.11 12.86
C ALA A 88 -39.64 -23.36 13.17
N ASP A 89 -40.46 -23.54 12.13
CA ASP A 89 -41.86 -23.93 12.28
C ASP A 89 -41.94 -25.28 13.01
N HIS A 90 -42.51 -25.23 14.21
CA HIS A 90 -42.90 -26.36 15.06
C HIS A 90 -41.75 -27.27 15.57
N HIS A 91 -41.39 -27.03 16.84
CA HIS A 91 -40.65 -27.93 17.77
C HIS A 91 -39.12 -28.05 17.67
N GLU A 92 -38.42 -27.15 16.97
CA GLU A 92 -36.96 -27.01 17.13
C GLU A 92 -36.57 -25.67 17.78
N GLU A 93 -35.49 -25.69 18.56
CA GLU A 93 -34.92 -24.53 19.27
C GLU A 93 -34.66 -23.34 18.33
N ASN A 94 -34.87 -22.11 18.82
CA ASN A 94 -34.51 -20.90 18.07
C ASN A 94 -33.04 -20.98 17.66
N LYS A 95 -32.76 -20.97 16.35
CA LYS A 95 -31.38 -20.94 15.84
C LYS A 95 -31.00 -19.48 15.62
N PHE A 96 -30.04 -19.00 16.40
CA PHE A 96 -29.46 -17.67 16.23
C PHE A 96 -28.31 -17.75 15.22
N ARG A 97 -28.15 -16.74 14.38
CA ARG A 97 -27.03 -16.65 13.45
C ARG A 97 -26.49 -15.24 13.40
N TYR A 98 -25.17 -15.10 13.57
CA TYR A 98 -24.44 -13.87 13.31
C TYR A 98 -23.16 -14.20 12.54
N GLY A 99 -23.16 -13.93 11.22
CA GLY A 99 -22.09 -14.42 10.35
C GLY A 99 -22.03 -15.95 10.30
N ALA A 100 -20.89 -16.50 10.72
CA ALA A 100 -20.66 -17.94 10.89
C ALA A 100 -20.93 -18.46 12.32
N LEU A 101 -21.21 -17.57 13.28
CA LEU A 101 -21.56 -17.97 14.65
C LEU A 101 -23.02 -18.43 14.71
N THR A 102 -23.26 -19.62 15.26
CA THR A 102 -24.60 -20.23 15.38
C THR A 102 -25.03 -20.47 16.84
N GLU A 103 -24.08 -20.45 17.78
CA GLU A 103 -24.35 -20.63 19.20
C GLU A 103 -24.60 -19.27 19.87
N GLN A 104 -25.67 -19.17 20.66
CA GLN A 104 -26.03 -17.91 21.34
C GLN A 104 -24.91 -17.40 22.24
N SER A 105 -24.19 -18.30 22.94
CA SER A 105 -23.05 -17.93 23.79
C SER A 105 -21.92 -17.28 23.02
N ASP A 106 -21.64 -17.78 21.82
CA ASP A 106 -20.55 -17.30 20.97
C ASP A 106 -20.93 -15.94 20.37
N ILE A 107 -22.20 -15.78 19.98
CA ILE A 107 -22.76 -14.50 19.50
C ILE A 107 -22.68 -13.44 20.61
N ASP A 108 -23.13 -13.77 21.83
CA ASP A 108 -23.09 -12.84 22.96
C ASP A 108 -21.64 -12.47 23.34
N ALA A 109 -20.72 -13.45 23.32
CA ALA A 109 -19.31 -13.21 23.56
C ALA A 109 -18.68 -12.29 22.51
N PHE A 110 -19.02 -12.47 21.23
CA PHE A 110 -18.55 -11.61 20.14
C PHE A 110 -19.10 -10.19 20.26
N LEU A 111 -20.39 -10.03 20.56
CA LEU A 111 -20.99 -8.72 20.81
C LEU A 111 -20.34 -8.02 22.01
N ALA A 112 -19.96 -8.76 23.05
CA ALA A 112 -19.20 -8.22 24.17
C ALA A 112 -17.80 -7.74 23.74
N GLN A 113 -17.12 -8.43 22.82
CA GLN A 113 -15.86 -7.93 22.26
C GLN A 113 -16.08 -6.65 21.46
N LYS A 114 -17.10 -6.64 20.59
CA LYS A 114 -17.49 -5.43 19.85
C LYS A 114 -17.79 -4.26 20.78
N ASP A 115 -18.34 -4.51 21.96
CA ASP A 115 -18.68 -3.44 22.90
C ASP A 115 -17.48 -2.74 23.55
N ARG A 116 -16.31 -3.40 23.56
CA ARG A 116 -15.03 -2.84 24.03
C ARG A 116 -14.45 -1.80 23.07
N LEU A 117 -14.77 -1.91 21.78
CA LEU A 117 -14.26 -1.03 20.73
C LEU A 117 -14.80 0.40 20.84
N SER A 118 -14.05 1.34 20.25
CA SER A 118 -14.50 2.71 20.03
C SER A 118 -15.72 2.77 19.10
N SER A 119 -16.32 3.95 18.93
CA SER A 119 -17.42 4.11 17.97
C SER A 119 -16.99 3.79 16.52
N ASP A 120 -15.74 4.08 16.16
CA ASP A 120 -15.20 3.78 14.83
C ASP A 120 -14.90 2.28 14.69
N GLY A 121 -14.20 1.69 15.66
CA GLY A 121 -13.93 0.25 15.71
C GLY A 121 -15.21 -0.60 15.66
N LYS A 122 -16.28 -0.20 16.36
CA LYS A 122 -17.60 -0.85 16.27
C LYS A 122 -18.17 -0.84 14.85
N ILE A 123 -17.98 0.25 14.11
CA ILE A 123 -18.41 0.36 12.71
C ILE A 123 -17.58 -0.61 11.86
N ARG A 124 -16.24 -0.56 11.97
CA ARG A 124 -15.32 -1.45 11.24
C ARG A 124 -15.62 -2.93 11.46
N PHE A 125 -15.80 -3.36 12.71
CA PHE A 125 -16.17 -4.74 13.05
C PHE A 125 -17.52 -5.20 12.49
N THR A 126 -18.40 -4.28 12.06
CA THR A 126 -19.68 -4.66 11.43
C THR A 126 -19.50 -5.15 10.00
N PHE A 127 -18.38 -4.79 9.38
CA PHE A 127 -18.00 -5.13 8.01
C PHE A 127 -17.17 -6.43 7.93
N VAL A 128 -16.59 -6.87 9.05
CA VAL A 128 -15.89 -8.15 9.14
C VAL A 128 -16.88 -9.26 9.47
N LYS A 129 -16.82 -10.38 8.76
CA LYS A 129 -17.66 -11.55 9.02
C LYS A 129 -17.34 -12.14 10.40
N PRO A 130 -18.31 -12.22 11.33
CA PRO A 130 -18.08 -12.88 12.62
C PRO A 130 -17.81 -14.38 12.44
N THR A 131 -16.67 -14.86 12.96
CA THR A 131 -16.23 -16.26 12.96
C THR A 131 -15.74 -16.68 14.35
N LYS A 132 -15.58 -17.99 14.58
CA LYS A 132 -15.01 -18.49 15.84
C LYS A 132 -13.56 -18.05 16.00
N ASP A 133 -12.76 -18.13 14.94
CA ASP A 133 -11.35 -17.73 14.97
C ASP A 133 -11.19 -16.24 15.31
N LEU A 134 -12.04 -15.37 14.75
CA LEU A 134 -12.06 -13.94 15.11
C LEU A 134 -12.47 -13.72 16.57
N LEU A 135 -13.44 -14.49 17.08
CA LEU A 135 -13.84 -14.43 18.47
C LEU A 135 -12.70 -14.85 19.40
N GLU A 136 -12.04 -15.97 19.10
CA GLU A 136 -10.92 -16.48 19.89
C GLU A 136 -9.72 -15.52 19.86
N LEU A 137 -9.39 -14.96 18.68
CA LEU A 137 -8.36 -13.94 18.54
C LEU A 137 -8.71 -12.69 19.37
N SER A 138 -9.91 -12.12 19.19
CA SER A 138 -10.32 -10.90 19.90
C SER A 138 -10.37 -11.05 21.43
N GLN A 139 -10.62 -12.25 21.94
CA GLN A 139 -10.58 -12.53 23.39
C GLN A 139 -9.15 -12.51 23.97
N ARG A 140 -8.12 -12.70 23.14
CA ARG A 140 -6.71 -12.60 23.56
C ARG A 140 -6.22 -11.15 23.63
N LEU A 141 -6.91 -10.23 22.95
CA LEU A 141 -6.46 -8.84 22.78
C LEU A 141 -6.99 -7.93 23.89
N ASN A 142 -6.17 -6.96 24.29
CA ASN A 142 -6.62 -5.81 25.07
C ASN A 142 -7.40 -4.81 24.20
N ASP A 143 -7.94 -3.74 24.81
CA ASP A 143 -8.83 -2.81 24.09
C ASP A 143 -8.12 -2.05 22.96
N ASP A 144 -6.85 -1.67 23.16
CA ASP A 144 -6.04 -0.96 22.17
C ASP A 144 -5.66 -1.88 21.00
N GLU A 145 -5.24 -3.11 21.31
CA GLU A 145 -4.93 -4.15 20.32
C GLU A 145 -6.16 -4.57 19.51
N LEU A 146 -7.32 -4.62 20.15
CA LEU A 146 -8.58 -4.93 19.48
C LEU A 146 -8.99 -3.82 18.50
N GLU A 147 -8.72 -2.55 18.85
CA GLU A 147 -8.93 -1.42 17.95
C GLU A 147 -7.96 -1.47 16.75
N GLN A 148 -6.69 -1.81 16.98
CA GLN A 148 -5.72 -2.04 15.90
C GLN A 148 -6.16 -3.17 14.97
N LEU A 149 -6.64 -4.29 15.52
CA LEU A 149 -7.19 -5.38 14.71
C LEU A 149 -8.38 -4.90 13.85
N ALA A 150 -9.26 -4.05 14.39
CA ALA A 150 -10.39 -3.48 13.64
C ALA A 150 -9.92 -2.63 12.46
N GLU A 151 -8.91 -1.80 12.68
CA GLU A 151 -8.29 -0.99 11.63
C GLU A 151 -7.66 -1.88 10.56
N ILE A 152 -6.81 -2.83 10.95
CA ILE A 152 -6.09 -3.72 10.03
C ILE A 152 -7.07 -4.49 9.15
N LEU A 153 -8.06 -5.18 9.72
CA LEU A 153 -9.00 -6.02 8.96
C LEU A 153 -9.83 -5.23 7.93
N THR A 154 -9.90 -3.91 8.07
CA THR A 154 -10.63 -3.03 7.16
C THR A 154 -9.72 -2.18 6.27
N SER A 155 -8.39 -2.32 6.40
CA SER A 155 -7.39 -1.54 5.65
C SER A 155 -6.76 -2.34 4.50
N VAL A 156 -7.28 -3.53 4.18
CA VAL A 156 -6.67 -4.44 3.19
C VAL A 156 -7.67 -4.88 2.10
N PRO A 157 -8.43 -3.96 1.46
CA PRO A 157 -9.26 -4.34 0.31
C PRO A 157 -8.36 -4.79 -0.85
N HIS A 158 -8.73 -5.87 -1.55
CA HIS A 158 -7.99 -6.36 -2.71
C HIS A 158 -8.91 -6.60 -3.90
N TYR A 159 -8.65 -5.97 -5.03
CA TYR A 159 -9.39 -6.19 -6.27
C TYR A 159 -8.87 -7.41 -7.04
N ASN A 160 -9.76 -8.38 -7.27
CA ASN A 160 -9.48 -9.56 -8.07
C ASN A 160 -9.93 -9.38 -9.53
N GLU A 161 -8.97 -9.17 -10.42
CA GLU A 161 -9.18 -8.96 -11.87
C GLU A 161 -9.87 -10.14 -12.56
N LYS A 162 -9.73 -11.38 -12.04
CA LYS A 162 -10.36 -12.56 -12.67
C LYS A 162 -11.85 -12.63 -12.39
N THR A 163 -12.28 -12.09 -11.26
CA THR A 163 -13.69 -12.14 -10.81
C THR A 163 -14.39 -10.79 -10.90
N ASN A 164 -13.64 -9.69 -11.13
CA ASN A 164 -14.10 -8.31 -11.00
C ASN A 164 -14.76 -8.03 -9.63
N LEU A 165 -14.28 -8.66 -8.57
CA LEU A 165 -14.75 -8.49 -7.21
C LEU A 165 -13.61 -8.03 -6.31
N ILE A 166 -13.94 -7.21 -5.31
CA ILE A 166 -13.00 -6.91 -4.23
C ILE A 166 -13.13 -8.01 -3.19
N SER A 167 -12.03 -8.70 -2.89
CA SER A 167 -11.94 -9.74 -1.87
C SER A 167 -11.73 -9.15 -0.47
N ASP A 168 -12.21 -9.91 0.50
CA ASP A 168 -12.00 -9.72 1.92
C ASP A 168 -10.84 -10.63 2.35
N ASN A 169 -9.71 -10.04 2.74
CA ASN A 169 -8.53 -10.78 3.21
C ASN A 169 -8.55 -11.02 4.73
N SER A 170 -9.66 -10.72 5.41
CA SER A 170 -9.76 -10.81 6.87
C SER A 170 -9.51 -12.24 7.38
N GLU A 171 -10.01 -13.27 6.70
CA GLU A 171 -9.81 -14.66 7.13
C GLU A 171 -8.32 -15.06 7.11
N ASP A 172 -7.57 -14.65 6.08
CA ASP A 172 -6.12 -14.90 5.99
C ASP A 172 -5.36 -14.15 7.11
N ILE A 173 -5.70 -12.88 7.33
CA ILE A 173 -5.11 -12.05 8.41
C ILE A 173 -5.40 -12.66 9.78
N ILE A 174 -6.65 -13.07 10.04
CA ILE A 174 -7.06 -13.68 11.30
C ILE A 174 -6.30 -14.99 11.53
N SER A 175 -6.17 -15.82 10.49
CA SER A 175 -5.42 -17.08 10.55
C SER A 175 -3.95 -16.85 10.92
N ALA A 176 -3.28 -15.93 10.20
CA ALA A 176 -1.89 -15.59 10.45
C ALA A 176 -1.64 -15.13 11.89
N LEU A 177 -2.47 -14.20 12.37
CA LEU A 177 -2.35 -13.62 13.71
C LEU A 177 -2.70 -14.63 14.81
N SER A 178 -3.68 -15.50 14.57
CA SER A 178 -4.12 -16.49 15.58
C SER A 178 -3.05 -17.52 15.89
N ALA A 179 -2.15 -17.82 14.96
CA ALA A 179 -1.05 -18.76 15.12
C ALA A 179 0.11 -18.25 16.00
N LEU A 180 0.19 -16.93 16.24
CA LEU A 180 1.30 -16.29 16.95
C LEU A 180 1.19 -16.46 18.47
N SER A 181 2.34 -16.43 19.16
CA SER A 181 2.39 -16.26 20.62
C SER A 181 1.93 -14.85 21.02
N ASP A 182 1.48 -14.66 22.28
CA ASP A 182 0.86 -13.40 22.70
C ASP A 182 1.80 -12.18 22.55
N ASP A 183 3.09 -12.34 22.84
CA ASP A 183 4.09 -11.26 22.68
C ASP A 183 4.29 -10.89 21.20
N VAL A 184 4.42 -11.90 20.32
CA VAL A 184 4.57 -11.69 18.88
C VAL A 184 3.30 -11.13 18.28
N LEU A 185 2.13 -11.58 18.72
CA LEU A 185 0.82 -11.08 18.30
C LEU A 185 0.69 -9.58 18.59
N SER A 186 0.95 -9.17 19.84
CA SER A 186 0.90 -7.76 20.26
C SER A 186 1.86 -6.90 19.41
N SER A 187 3.09 -7.35 19.25
CA SER A 187 4.10 -6.66 18.44
C SER A 187 3.73 -6.59 16.96
N SER A 188 3.14 -7.65 16.39
CA SER A 188 2.76 -7.71 14.97
C SER A 188 1.52 -6.86 14.67
N LEU A 189 0.56 -6.78 15.60
CA LEU A 189 -0.58 -5.86 15.49
C LEU A 189 -0.10 -4.40 15.49
N HIS A 190 0.85 -4.06 16.35
CA HIS A 190 1.43 -2.72 16.37
C HIS A 190 2.11 -2.37 15.04
N VAL A 191 2.94 -3.28 14.52
CA VAL A 191 3.61 -3.12 13.21
C VAL A 191 2.59 -2.99 12.09
N LEU A 192 1.58 -3.87 12.01
CA LEU A 192 0.56 -3.80 10.96
C LEU A 192 -0.21 -2.48 10.98
N SER A 193 -0.55 -1.94 12.16
CA SER A 193 -1.18 -0.61 12.27
C SER A 193 -0.20 0.51 11.86
N HIS A 194 1.07 0.41 12.22
CA HIS A 194 2.11 1.34 11.77
C HIS A 194 2.25 1.35 10.23
N LEU A 195 2.32 0.17 9.61
CA LEU A 195 2.39 0.02 8.15
C LEU A 195 1.11 0.55 7.46
N ALA A 196 -0.07 0.29 8.03
CA ALA A 196 -1.33 0.84 7.53
C ALA A 196 -1.30 2.38 7.44
N GLN A 197 -0.75 3.02 8.47
CA GLN A 197 -0.61 4.48 8.51
C GLN A 197 0.41 4.99 7.49
N GLN A 198 1.54 4.29 7.33
CA GLN A 198 2.57 4.64 6.35
C GLN A 198 2.07 4.50 4.91
N ASN A 199 1.40 3.39 4.57
CA ASN A 199 0.77 3.19 3.26
C ASN A 199 -0.19 4.32 2.92
N LYS A 200 -1.09 4.64 3.86
CA LYS A 200 -2.05 5.73 3.68
C LYS A 200 -1.38 7.08 3.43
N ALA A 201 -0.28 7.36 4.12
CA ALA A 201 0.47 8.60 3.90
C ALA A 201 1.17 8.60 2.54
N HIS A 202 1.79 7.48 2.16
CA HIS A 202 2.43 7.29 0.86
C HIS A 202 1.44 7.48 -0.29
N ASP A 203 0.30 6.81 -0.26
CA ASP A 203 -0.68 6.83 -1.34
C ASP A 203 -1.42 8.17 -1.45
N SER A 204 -1.47 8.94 -0.36
CA SER A 204 -1.95 10.33 -0.41
C SER A 204 -0.97 11.31 -1.06
N THR A 205 0.27 10.87 -1.30
CA THR A 205 1.32 11.68 -1.93
C THR A 205 1.27 11.45 -3.44
N ALA A 206 1.15 12.54 -4.20
CA ALA A 206 1.17 12.45 -5.66
C ALA A 206 2.51 11.87 -6.14
N PRO A 207 2.52 11.03 -7.20
CA PRO A 207 3.75 10.49 -7.75
C PRO A 207 4.68 11.62 -8.17
N PHE A 208 5.99 11.41 -7.99
CA PHE A 208 6.98 12.40 -8.41
C PHE A 208 6.82 12.68 -9.90
N THR A 209 6.59 13.95 -10.24
CA THR A 209 6.55 14.44 -11.62
C THR A 209 7.57 15.58 -11.75
N PRO A 210 8.51 15.53 -12.71
CA PRO A 210 9.51 16.57 -12.90
C PRO A 210 8.92 17.99 -12.98
N VAL A 211 9.59 18.94 -12.33
CA VAL A 211 9.19 20.35 -12.24
C VAL A 211 9.26 20.97 -13.65
N GLY A 212 8.10 21.09 -14.29
CA GLY A 212 8.02 21.52 -15.69
C GLY A 212 7.02 20.79 -16.56
N LEU A 213 6.61 19.59 -16.15
CA LEU A 213 5.63 18.76 -16.85
C LEU A 213 4.20 18.93 -16.31
N LEU A 214 4.07 19.59 -15.15
CA LEU A 214 2.79 19.93 -14.56
C LEU A 214 2.24 21.21 -15.20
N ASN A 215 0.94 21.24 -15.48
CA ASN A 215 0.24 22.46 -15.85
C ASN A 215 0.05 23.40 -14.64
N ASP A 216 -0.56 24.56 -14.85
CA ASP A 216 -0.80 25.57 -13.81
C ASP A 216 -1.68 25.05 -12.64
N ASP A 217 -2.47 24.01 -12.88
CA ASP A 217 -3.32 23.34 -11.89
C ASP A 217 -2.60 22.17 -11.18
N GLY A 218 -1.32 21.92 -11.48
CA GLY A 218 -0.53 20.85 -10.89
C GLY A 218 -0.81 19.46 -11.46
N ILE A 219 -1.40 19.38 -12.65
CA ILE A 219 -1.80 18.12 -13.31
C ILE A 219 -0.82 17.80 -14.44
N ALA A 220 -0.38 16.54 -14.50
CA ALA A 220 0.42 16.00 -15.60
C ALA A 220 -0.48 15.57 -16.78
N ASP A 221 -0.24 16.14 -17.96
CA ASP A 221 -0.96 15.81 -19.21
C ASP A 221 0.02 15.26 -20.26
N PRO A 222 0.42 13.98 -20.17
CA PRO A 222 1.36 13.38 -21.11
C PRO A 222 0.72 13.10 -22.46
N LEU A 223 1.54 13.19 -23.52
CA LEU A 223 1.18 12.78 -24.87
C LEU A 223 0.84 11.29 -24.93
N LEU A 224 1.59 10.48 -24.20
CA LEU A 224 1.43 9.03 -24.14
C LEU A 224 1.75 8.54 -22.73
N ARG A 225 0.88 7.69 -22.19
CA ARG A 225 1.15 6.84 -21.02
C ARG A 225 1.36 5.42 -21.53
N VAL A 226 2.55 4.89 -21.27
CA VAL A 226 2.86 3.48 -21.50
C VAL A 226 2.72 2.80 -20.16
N GLU A 227 1.66 2.01 -20.04
CA GLU A 227 1.31 1.23 -18.85
C GLU A 227 1.10 -0.22 -19.31
N TYR A 228 1.65 -1.17 -18.55
CA TYR A 228 1.49 -2.61 -18.81
C TYR A 228 0.13 -3.14 -18.31
N ALA A 229 -0.70 -2.29 -17.71
CA ALA A 229 -2.07 -2.57 -17.28
C ALA A 229 -3.11 -1.74 -18.07
N SER A 230 -4.36 -2.21 -18.14
CA SER A 230 -5.43 -1.54 -18.88
C SER A 230 -5.96 -0.32 -18.12
N ILE A 231 -6.13 0.82 -18.79
CA ILE A 231 -6.58 2.11 -18.21
C ILE A 231 -7.96 2.00 -17.50
N GLU A 232 -8.82 1.05 -17.90
CA GLU A 232 -10.15 0.86 -17.29
C GLU A 232 -10.08 0.17 -15.91
N ASP A 233 -8.93 -0.38 -15.51
CA ASP A 233 -8.71 -1.10 -14.24
C ASP A 233 -7.91 -0.29 -13.19
N VAL A 234 -7.37 0.88 -13.55
CA VAL A 234 -6.36 1.61 -12.75
C VAL A 234 -6.84 1.96 -11.34
N SER A 235 -8.06 2.50 -11.19
CA SER A 235 -8.58 2.87 -9.86
C SER A 235 -8.88 1.69 -8.93
N LEU A 236 -9.07 0.48 -9.49
CA LEU A 236 -9.29 -0.73 -8.71
C LEU A 236 -7.97 -1.48 -8.46
N MET A 237 -7.01 -1.40 -9.37
CA MET A 237 -5.63 -1.84 -9.17
C MET A 237 -4.92 -1.02 -8.09
N GLU A 238 -5.23 0.26 -7.94
CA GLU A 238 -4.75 1.10 -6.82
C GLU A 238 -5.14 0.53 -5.45
N LEU A 239 -6.27 -0.20 -5.33
CA LEU A 239 -6.62 -0.92 -4.08
C LEU A 239 -5.63 -2.04 -3.78
N ASN A 240 -5.12 -2.72 -4.83
CA ASN A 240 -4.13 -3.77 -4.67
C ASN A 240 -2.80 -3.19 -4.18
N GLU A 241 -2.38 -2.06 -4.75
CA GLU A 241 -1.17 -1.34 -4.34
C GLU A 241 -1.27 -0.87 -2.88
N TYR A 242 -2.41 -0.28 -2.48
CA TYR A 242 -2.70 0.15 -1.11
C TYR A 242 -2.53 -0.98 -0.09
N SER A 243 -2.96 -2.19 -0.45
CA SER A 243 -2.95 -3.36 0.41
C SER A 243 -1.64 -4.18 0.37
N ALA A 244 -0.80 -3.99 -0.65
CA ALA A 244 0.27 -4.92 -0.99
C ALA A 244 1.30 -5.07 0.13
N HIS A 245 1.76 -3.96 0.70
CA HIS A 245 2.78 -3.97 1.73
C HIS A 245 2.32 -4.64 3.04
N LEU A 246 1.08 -4.39 3.48
CA LEU A 246 0.50 -5.07 4.64
C LEU A 246 0.42 -6.58 4.38
N MET A 247 -0.06 -6.97 3.20
CA MET A 247 -0.17 -8.39 2.84
C MET A 247 1.19 -9.07 2.69
N GLN A 248 2.25 -8.36 2.31
CA GLN A 248 3.62 -8.90 2.33
C GLN A 248 4.08 -9.22 3.76
N TYR A 249 3.74 -8.38 4.74
CA TYR A 249 4.03 -8.68 6.15
C TYR A 249 3.17 -9.83 6.68
N ILE A 250 1.88 -9.91 6.32
CA ILE A 250 1.03 -11.06 6.65
C ILE A 250 1.61 -12.36 6.07
N LYS A 251 2.04 -12.35 4.80
CA LYS A 251 2.73 -13.47 4.16
C LYS A 251 4.01 -13.87 4.91
N LEU A 252 4.74 -12.92 5.48
CA LEU A 252 5.92 -13.21 6.29
C LEU A 252 5.56 -13.98 7.56
N LEU A 253 4.48 -13.57 8.25
CA LEU A 253 3.96 -14.27 9.43
C LEU A 253 3.53 -15.70 9.09
N ASP A 254 2.80 -15.89 7.99
CA ASP A 254 2.28 -17.20 7.57
C ASP A 254 3.37 -18.18 7.12
N ASN A 255 4.44 -17.67 6.52
CA ASN A 255 5.50 -18.52 5.96
C ASN A 255 6.34 -19.24 7.03
N ASN A 256 6.19 -18.88 8.32
CA ASN A 256 6.87 -19.53 9.46
C ASN A 256 8.39 -19.68 9.28
N LYS A 257 9.03 -18.78 8.51
CA LYS A 257 10.48 -18.80 8.26
C LYS A 257 11.28 -18.26 9.43
N MET A 258 10.66 -17.43 10.26
CA MET A 258 11.28 -16.76 11.42
C MET A 258 10.69 -17.31 12.71
N ASN A 259 11.52 -17.46 13.73
CA ASN A 259 11.04 -17.77 15.08
C ASN A 259 10.56 -16.50 15.80
N ASP A 260 9.85 -16.66 16.92
CA ASP A 260 9.32 -15.56 17.73
C ASP A 260 10.35 -14.47 18.06
N GLY A 261 11.58 -14.86 18.43
CA GLY A 261 12.65 -13.90 18.73
C GLY A 261 13.07 -13.06 17.52
N GLN A 262 13.17 -13.69 16.36
CA GLN A 262 13.47 -13.03 15.09
C GLN A 262 12.32 -12.10 14.65
N LEU A 263 11.07 -12.52 14.84
CA LEU A 263 9.90 -11.68 14.53
C LEU A 263 9.85 -10.45 15.45
N LEU A 264 10.10 -10.62 16.74
CA LEU A 264 10.15 -9.50 17.69
C LEU A 264 11.28 -8.52 17.35
N GLU A 265 12.45 -9.01 16.98
CA GLU A 265 13.58 -8.18 16.53
C GLU A 265 13.23 -7.43 15.24
N LEU A 266 12.71 -8.12 14.23
CA LEU A 266 12.28 -7.52 12.97
C LEU A 266 11.25 -6.40 13.19
N ASN A 267 10.26 -6.65 14.05
CA ASN A 267 9.21 -5.68 14.36
C ASN A 267 9.76 -4.40 15.00
N GLN A 268 10.80 -4.51 15.84
CA GLN A 268 11.47 -3.34 16.39
C GLN A 268 12.18 -2.51 15.31
N HIS A 269 12.76 -3.16 14.29
CA HIS A 269 13.38 -2.46 13.17
C HIS A 269 12.34 -1.76 12.28
N ILE A 270 11.18 -2.40 12.06
CA ILE A 270 10.09 -1.83 11.25
C ILE A 270 9.51 -0.57 11.91
N ASP A 271 9.26 -0.61 13.22
CA ASP A 271 8.68 0.51 13.97
C ASP A 271 9.57 1.77 14.00
N GLN A 272 10.87 1.62 13.71
CA GLN A 272 11.85 2.70 13.73
C GLN A 272 12.16 3.30 12.35
N SER A 273 11.56 2.77 11.29
CA SER A 273 11.96 3.03 9.92
C SER A 273 10.87 3.74 9.12
N ASP A 274 11.24 4.39 8.01
CA ASP A 274 10.30 4.99 7.08
C ASP A 274 9.67 3.94 6.14
N PHE A 275 8.69 4.38 5.36
CA PHE A 275 7.94 3.52 4.44
C PHE A 275 8.86 2.75 3.47
N ALA A 276 9.74 3.45 2.74
CA ALA A 276 10.61 2.81 1.74
C ALA A 276 11.56 1.78 2.38
N THR A 277 12.13 2.12 3.54
CA THR A 277 12.96 1.21 4.32
C THR A 277 12.16 -0.03 4.75
N ASN A 278 10.94 0.15 5.26
CA ASN A 278 10.07 -0.95 5.69
C ASN A 278 9.68 -1.90 4.55
N VAL A 279 9.38 -1.35 3.37
CA VAL A 279 9.15 -2.13 2.15
C VAL A 279 10.34 -3.03 1.84
N GLY A 280 11.55 -2.49 1.82
CA GLY A 280 12.75 -3.30 1.56
C GLY A 280 13.06 -4.32 2.65
N ILE A 281 12.86 -3.97 3.93
CA ILE A 281 13.04 -4.91 5.06
C ILE A 281 12.11 -6.12 4.89
N ILE A 282 10.82 -5.88 4.63
CA ILE A 282 9.80 -6.92 4.53
C ILE A 282 9.96 -7.76 3.26
N ASP A 283 10.27 -7.16 2.12
CA ASP A 283 10.51 -7.90 0.87
C ASP A 283 11.75 -8.79 0.97
N MET A 284 12.84 -8.26 1.56
CA MET A 284 14.05 -9.06 1.81
C MET A 284 13.77 -10.20 2.78
N ALA A 285 13.12 -9.93 3.92
CA ALA A 285 12.74 -10.97 4.89
C ALA A 285 11.89 -12.10 4.28
N ASN A 286 11.02 -11.78 3.31
CA ASN A 286 10.19 -12.77 2.62
C ASN A 286 10.97 -13.65 1.63
N THR A 287 12.00 -13.10 0.99
CA THR A 287 12.67 -13.71 -0.16
C THR A 287 13.97 -14.45 0.20
N ILE A 288 14.67 -14.02 1.25
CA ILE A 288 15.90 -14.67 1.71
C ILE A 288 15.64 -16.08 2.28
N LYS A 289 16.71 -16.87 2.35
CA LYS A 289 16.73 -18.22 2.92
C LYS A 289 17.08 -18.18 4.39
N GLN A 290 16.66 -19.21 5.12
CA GLN A 290 16.83 -19.28 6.58
C GLN A 290 18.29 -19.15 7.06
N PHE A 291 19.27 -19.62 6.27
CA PHE A 291 20.68 -19.51 6.64
C PHE A 291 21.25 -18.10 6.45
N GLU A 292 20.58 -17.25 5.67
CA GLU A 292 20.95 -15.85 5.38
C GLU A 292 20.40 -14.88 6.44
N HIS A 293 19.57 -15.37 7.37
CA HIS A 293 18.93 -14.52 8.39
C HIS A 293 19.95 -13.84 9.30
N GLN A 294 21.08 -14.50 9.60
CA GLN A 294 22.08 -13.93 10.51
C GLN A 294 22.67 -12.64 9.92
N ASP A 295 23.09 -12.67 8.66
CA ASP A 295 23.68 -11.52 7.98
C ASP A 295 22.64 -10.43 7.71
N PHE A 296 21.40 -10.83 7.40
CA PHE A 296 20.27 -9.90 7.30
C PHE A 296 20.02 -9.14 8.61
N PHE A 297 19.91 -9.82 9.76
CA PHE A 297 19.70 -9.16 11.05
C PHE A 297 20.90 -8.31 11.48
N ALA A 298 22.13 -8.75 11.18
CA ALA A 298 23.33 -7.94 11.43
C ALA A 298 23.29 -6.63 10.61
N MET A 299 22.92 -6.71 9.34
CA MET A 299 22.75 -5.54 8.48
C MET A 299 21.61 -4.62 8.97
N LEU A 300 20.47 -5.18 9.41
CA LEU A 300 19.38 -4.42 10.04
C LEU A 300 19.82 -3.67 11.29
N GLN A 301 20.75 -4.23 12.05
CA GLN A 301 21.26 -3.59 13.27
C GLN A 301 22.22 -2.45 12.98
N GLU A 302 23.02 -2.56 11.92
CA GLU A 302 24.00 -1.55 11.53
C GLU A 302 23.41 -0.38 10.72
N VAL A 303 22.32 -0.62 9.97
CA VAL A 303 21.74 0.40 9.09
C VAL A 303 21.22 1.62 9.85
N ASP A 304 21.59 2.81 9.36
CA ASP A 304 21.07 4.08 9.85
C ASP A 304 19.65 4.31 9.30
N LYS A 305 18.65 3.95 10.10
CA LYS A 305 17.22 4.09 9.77
C LYS A 305 16.76 5.54 9.71
N SER A 306 17.56 6.48 10.23
CA SER A 306 17.25 7.91 10.12
C SER A 306 17.63 8.49 8.76
N ASN A 307 18.46 7.78 8.00
CA ASN A 307 18.80 8.14 6.63
C ASN A 307 17.82 7.48 5.66
N SER A 308 17.02 8.30 4.97
CA SER A 308 16.09 7.83 3.94
C SER A 308 16.79 7.27 2.69
N ARG A 309 18.11 7.47 2.54
CA ARG A 309 18.96 6.91 1.50
C ARG A 309 19.82 5.78 2.06
N ASN A 310 19.18 4.67 2.44
CA ASN A 310 19.85 3.48 2.97
C ASN A 310 19.59 2.24 2.10
N ILE A 311 20.28 1.12 2.40
CA ILE A 311 20.21 -0.09 1.59
C ILE A 311 18.79 -0.65 1.48
N PHE A 312 18.04 -0.68 2.58
CA PHE A 312 16.68 -1.20 2.58
C PHE A 312 15.72 -0.25 1.87
N ALA A 313 15.93 1.07 1.96
CA ALA A 313 15.16 2.01 1.15
C ALA A 313 15.40 1.80 -0.36
N MET A 314 16.65 1.56 -0.77
CA MET A 314 16.98 1.22 -2.17
C MET A 314 16.33 -0.10 -2.62
N LEU A 315 16.29 -1.10 -1.74
CA LEU A 315 15.58 -2.36 -2.00
C LEU A 315 14.07 -2.16 -2.08
N GLY A 316 13.50 -1.28 -1.25
CA GLY A 316 12.07 -0.96 -1.26
C GLY A 316 11.60 -0.36 -2.59
N GLN A 317 12.46 0.39 -3.27
CA GLN A 317 12.18 0.92 -4.61
C GLN A 317 11.89 -0.17 -5.65
N GLN A 318 12.35 -1.42 -5.45
CA GLN A 318 12.13 -2.49 -6.42
C GLN A 318 10.66 -2.89 -6.57
N THR A 319 9.84 -2.63 -5.54
CA THR A 319 8.40 -2.89 -5.52
C THR A 319 7.56 -1.61 -5.49
N ASP A 320 8.20 -0.45 -5.61
CA ASP A 320 7.51 0.83 -5.67
C ASP A 320 7.34 1.25 -7.13
N LYS A 321 6.08 1.23 -7.60
CA LYS A 321 5.72 1.61 -8.96
C LYS A 321 6.17 3.04 -9.31
N TRP A 322 6.28 3.95 -8.33
CA TRP A 322 6.70 5.32 -8.60
C TRP A 322 8.19 5.37 -8.92
N ALA A 323 9.00 4.50 -8.31
CA ALA A 323 10.42 4.37 -8.60
C ALA A 323 10.70 3.75 -10.00
N HIS A 324 9.73 3.01 -10.54
CA HIS A 324 9.75 2.47 -11.91
C HIS A 324 9.14 3.41 -12.96
N THR A 325 8.66 4.59 -12.55
CA THR A 325 8.08 5.58 -13.48
C THR A 325 9.16 6.48 -14.07
N GLN A 326 9.23 6.48 -15.41
CA GLN A 326 10.23 7.21 -16.18
C GLN A 326 9.57 8.24 -17.11
N TYR A 327 10.27 9.35 -17.33
CA TYR A 327 9.79 10.47 -18.13
C TYR A 327 10.69 10.72 -19.33
N PHE A 328 10.08 10.95 -20.50
CA PHE A 328 10.78 11.22 -21.74
C PHE A 328 10.20 12.44 -22.45
N LEU A 329 11.05 13.32 -22.95
CA LEU A 329 10.67 14.46 -23.80
C LEU A 329 10.70 14.09 -25.27
N THR A 330 9.69 14.53 -26.00
CA THR A 330 9.69 14.54 -27.47
C THR A 330 10.39 15.78 -28.01
N ASP A 331 10.71 15.78 -29.30
CA ASP A 331 11.26 16.95 -30.00
C ASP A 331 10.35 18.19 -29.93
N ASP A 332 9.03 17.97 -29.89
CA ASP A 332 8.02 19.02 -29.81
C ASP A 332 7.80 19.55 -28.37
N ARG A 333 8.59 19.06 -27.41
CA ARG A 333 8.50 19.35 -25.96
C ARG A 333 7.21 18.90 -25.30
N GLU A 334 6.55 17.90 -25.88
CA GLU A 334 5.57 17.09 -25.17
C GLU A 334 6.32 15.99 -24.40
N PHE A 335 5.63 15.28 -23.51
CA PHE A 335 6.28 14.23 -22.72
C PHE A 335 5.51 12.92 -22.72
N VAL A 336 6.26 11.84 -22.61
CA VAL A 336 5.80 10.47 -22.45
C VAL A 336 6.10 10.03 -21.03
N VAL A 337 5.15 9.35 -20.41
CA VAL A 337 5.34 8.66 -19.13
C VAL A 337 5.37 7.17 -19.41
N HIS A 338 6.42 6.51 -18.95
CA HIS A 338 6.55 5.06 -19.05
C HIS A 338 6.70 4.48 -17.66
N HIS A 339 5.78 3.59 -17.29
CA HIS A 339 5.93 2.78 -16.08
C HIS A 339 6.54 1.46 -16.54
N ASP A 340 7.79 1.21 -16.15
CA ASP A 340 8.41 -0.10 -16.41
C ASP A 340 7.71 -1.18 -15.58
N GLU A 341 7.91 -2.44 -15.95
CA GLU A 341 7.45 -3.56 -15.14
C GLU A 341 8.15 -3.54 -13.77
N ASP A 342 7.39 -3.76 -12.70
CA ASP A 342 7.97 -3.96 -11.37
C ASP A 342 8.97 -5.12 -11.40
N THR A 343 10.02 -5.03 -10.58
CA THR A 343 11.04 -6.06 -10.51
C THR A 343 10.44 -7.37 -10.01
N ASP A 344 10.54 -8.46 -10.77
CA ASP A 344 9.92 -9.73 -10.40
C ASP A 344 10.57 -10.37 -9.17
N GLU A 345 9.86 -11.29 -8.49
CA GLU A 345 10.35 -11.91 -7.24
C GLU A 345 11.68 -12.65 -7.42
N SER A 346 11.96 -13.21 -8.60
CA SER A 346 13.22 -13.90 -8.87
C SER A 346 14.37 -12.90 -8.98
N GLU A 347 14.16 -11.79 -9.65
CA GLU A 347 15.14 -10.72 -9.79
C GLU A 347 15.44 -10.03 -8.46
N ARG A 348 14.40 -9.74 -7.66
CA ARG A 348 14.58 -9.19 -6.31
C ARG A 348 15.36 -10.14 -5.41
N ARG A 349 15.06 -11.45 -5.45
CA ARG A 349 15.83 -12.46 -4.70
C ARG A 349 17.30 -12.50 -5.12
N ASP A 350 17.60 -12.38 -6.41
CA ASP A 350 18.98 -12.35 -6.89
C ASP A 350 19.70 -11.07 -6.45
N LEU A 351 19.03 -9.92 -6.47
CA LEU A 351 19.55 -8.66 -5.92
C LEU A 351 19.82 -8.77 -4.41
N HIS A 352 18.87 -9.28 -3.61
CA HIS A 352 19.05 -9.47 -2.17
C HIS A 352 20.24 -10.37 -1.85
N LYS A 353 20.44 -11.42 -2.65
CA LYS A 353 21.60 -12.29 -2.53
C LYS A 353 22.90 -11.52 -2.80
N SER A 354 22.96 -10.72 -3.86
CA SER A 354 24.12 -9.87 -4.15
C SER A 354 24.39 -8.87 -3.02
N VAL A 355 23.35 -8.24 -2.46
CA VAL A 355 23.47 -7.30 -1.34
C VAL A 355 24.01 -7.99 -0.08
N LEU A 356 23.54 -9.20 0.24
CA LEU A 356 24.06 -10.00 1.37
C LEU A 356 25.51 -10.42 1.14
N GLU A 357 25.84 -10.91 -0.06
CA GLU A 357 27.22 -11.25 -0.43
C GLU A 357 28.13 -10.02 -0.33
N ALA A 358 27.65 -8.84 -0.68
CA ALA A 358 28.39 -7.59 -0.52
C ALA A 358 28.62 -7.27 0.96
N TYR A 359 27.60 -7.40 1.80
CA TYR A 359 27.69 -7.15 3.24
C TYR A 359 28.68 -8.11 3.91
N GLU A 360 28.59 -9.41 3.64
CA GLU A 360 29.49 -10.42 4.21
C GLU A 360 30.97 -10.16 3.86
N ASN A 361 31.25 -9.71 2.63
CA ASN A 361 32.61 -9.54 2.14
C ASN A 361 33.20 -8.15 2.42
N ASN A 362 32.39 -7.09 2.43
CA ASN A 362 32.87 -5.70 2.46
C ASN A 362 32.28 -4.88 3.62
N GLY A 363 31.18 -5.31 4.22
CA GLY A 363 30.49 -4.62 5.32
C GLY A 363 29.65 -3.41 4.89
N LEU A 364 28.81 -2.92 5.81
CA LEU A 364 27.83 -1.88 5.50
C LEU A 364 28.46 -0.53 5.11
N SER A 365 29.62 -0.17 5.68
CA SER A 365 30.28 1.11 5.37
C SER A 365 30.62 1.23 3.89
N TRP A 366 31.06 0.12 3.27
CA TRP A 366 31.36 0.07 1.84
C TRP A 366 30.08 0.16 1.00
N MET A 367 29.03 -0.53 1.44
CA MET A 367 27.73 -0.49 0.76
C MET A 367 27.09 0.90 0.80
N ASN A 368 27.26 1.64 1.89
CA ASN A 368 26.77 3.02 1.98
C ASN A 368 27.44 3.92 0.94
N GLU A 369 28.73 3.74 0.66
CA GLU A 369 29.42 4.46 -0.42
C GLU A 369 28.82 4.12 -1.78
N VAL A 370 28.51 2.85 -2.04
CA VAL A 370 27.81 2.44 -3.28
C VAL A 370 26.46 3.15 -3.40
N ILE A 371 25.67 3.14 -2.32
CA ILE A 371 24.34 3.75 -2.27
C ILE A 371 24.40 5.25 -2.54
N GLU A 372 25.43 5.96 -2.05
CA GLU A 372 25.62 7.39 -2.33
C GLU A 372 25.63 7.71 -3.84
N PHE A 373 26.14 6.79 -4.66
CA PHE A 373 26.18 6.96 -6.12
C PHE A 373 25.00 6.32 -6.86
N THR A 374 24.36 5.30 -6.28
CA THR A 374 23.36 4.51 -7.00
C THR A 374 21.92 4.79 -6.59
N PHE A 375 21.66 5.39 -5.42
CA PHE A 375 20.31 5.49 -4.85
C PHE A 375 19.30 6.20 -5.76
N ASP A 376 19.73 7.23 -6.49
CA ASP A 376 18.87 8.03 -7.37
C ASP A 376 18.84 7.52 -8.83
N THR A 377 19.50 6.38 -9.10
CA THR A 377 19.39 5.70 -10.41
C THR A 377 18.03 5.00 -10.55
N PRO A 378 17.56 4.72 -11.78
CA PRO A 378 16.30 4.00 -11.96
C PRO A 378 16.32 2.65 -11.24
N ALA A 379 15.26 2.32 -10.50
CA ALA A 379 15.20 1.14 -9.65
C ALA A 379 15.55 -0.17 -10.39
N ALA A 380 15.07 -0.31 -11.63
CA ALA A 380 15.35 -1.45 -12.50
C ALA A 380 16.85 -1.66 -12.82
N THR A 381 17.70 -0.64 -12.63
CA THR A 381 19.16 -0.75 -12.88
C THR A 381 19.96 -1.24 -11.68
N HIS A 382 19.36 -1.30 -10.49
CA HIS A 382 20.08 -1.63 -9.27
C HIS A 382 20.67 -3.04 -9.31
N LYS A 383 19.92 -4.04 -9.79
CA LYS A 383 20.41 -5.40 -9.95
C LYS A 383 21.68 -5.46 -10.81
N ASP A 384 21.64 -4.90 -12.02
CA ASP A 384 22.78 -4.90 -12.94
C ASP A 384 23.97 -4.14 -12.36
N THR A 385 23.71 -3.04 -11.66
CA THR A 385 24.73 -2.23 -10.98
C THR A 385 25.45 -3.04 -9.90
N TRP A 386 24.70 -3.68 -8.99
CA TRP A 386 25.27 -4.49 -7.92
C TRP A 386 26.00 -5.73 -8.45
N GLN A 387 25.45 -6.41 -9.46
CA GLN A 387 26.08 -7.58 -10.06
C GLN A 387 27.38 -7.22 -10.77
N GLN A 388 27.39 -6.13 -11.55
CA GLN A 388 28.59 -5.68 -12.23
C GLN A 388 29.66 -5.21 -11.23
N LEU A 389 29.27 -4.47 -10.20
CA LEU A 389 30.18 -4.03 -9.15
C LEU A 389 30.86 -5.22 -8.45
N LEU A 390 30.07 -6.21 -8.00
CA LEU A 390 30.62 -7.39 -7.34
C LEU A 390 31.49 -8.23 -8.27
N HIS A 391 31.11 -8.35 -9.55
CA HIS A 391 31.93 -9.00 -10.56
C HIS A 391 33.28 -8.30 -10.72
N ASP A 392 33.31 -6.96 -10.77
CA ASP A 392 34.54 -6.19 -10.92
C ASP A 392 35.41 -6.28 -9.65
N VAL A 393 34.81 -6.25 -8.47
CA VAL A 393 35.51 -6.46 -7.17
C VAL A 393 36.18 -7.84 -7.13
N GLU A 394 35.49 -8.89 -7.60
CA GLU A 394 36.04 -10.25 -7.62
C GLU A 394 37.18 -10.41 -8.65
N ASN A 395 37.03 -9.83 -9.84
CA ASN A 395 37.98 -10.05 -10.95
C ASN A 395 39.14 -9.06 -10.97
N HIS A 396 38.96 -7.87 -10.38
CA HIS A 396 39.95 -6.80 -10.34
C HIS A 396 40.09 -6.22 -8.92
N PRO A 397 40.35 -7.03 -7.89
CA PRO A 397 40.35 -6.57 -6.48
C PRO A 397 41.36 -5.46 -6.21
N ASP A 398 42.46 -5.40 -6.98
CA ASP A 398 43.47 -4.34 -6.88
C ASP A 398 42.90 -2.94 -7.21
N GLU A 399 41.83 -2.85 -8.01
CA GLU A 399 41.14 -1.59 -8.32
C GLU A 399 40.26 -1.09 -7.16
N PHE A 400 40.01 -1.94 -6.15
CA PHE A 400 39.12 -1.68 -5.00
C PHE A 400 39.85 -1.54 -3.66
N LEU A 401 41.17 -1.30 -3.69
CA LEU A 401 42.00 -1.14 -2.48
C LEU A 401 42.03 0.30 -1.94
N HIS A 402 41.55 1.28 -2.71
CA HIS A 402 41.62 2.70 -2.36
C HIS A 402 40.27 3.20 -1.83
N SER A 403 40.31 4.27 -1.04
CA SER A 403 39.11 4.84 -0.42
C SER A 403 38.17 5.54 -1.39
N ASP A 404 38.62 5.79 -2.62
CA ASP A 404 37.87 6.41 -3.72
C ASP A 404 37.51 5.39 -4.82
N SER A 405 37.76 4.10 -4.57
CA SER A 405 37.57 3.05 -5.58
C SER A 405 36.12 2.93 -6.07
N ILE A 406 35.13 3.15 -5.21
CA ILE A 406 33.71 3.08 -5.59
C ILE A 406 33.31 4.30 -6.39
N GLU A 407 33.76 5.50 -6.00
CA GLU A 407 33.58 6.72 -6.80
C GLU A 407 34.16 6.55 -8.21
N VAL A 408 35.42 6.10 -8.33
CA VAL A 408 36.08 5.87 -9.63
C VAL A 408 35.34 4.81 -10.45
N TRP A 409 34.88 3.74 -9.81
CA TRP A 409 34.07 2.72 -10.48
C TRP A 409 32.74 3.30 -10.98
N ALA A 410 32.06 4.10 -10.15
CA ALA A 410 30.78 4.69 -10.47
C ALA A 410 30.89 5.65 -11.68
N GLU A 411 31.88 6.55 -11.67
CA GLU A 411 32.18 7.47 -12.77
C GLU A 411 32.43 6.76 -14.11
N LYS A 412 32.99 5.55 -14.07
CA LYS A 412 33.33 4.78 -15.27
C LYS A 412 32.14 3.98 -15.80
N ASN A 413 31.24 3.50 -14.94
CA ASN A 413 30.28 2.45 -15.29
C ASN A 413 28.81 2.90 -15.27
N LEU A 414 28.39 3.76 -14.34
CA LEU A 414 26.97 4.07 -14.14
C LEU A 414 26.32 4.71 -15.37
N ASP A 415 27.02 5.62 -16.06
CA ASP A 415 26.53 6.24 -17.29
C ASP A 415 26.24 5.21 -18.38
N THR A 416 27.07 4.17 -18.50
CA THR A 416 26.88 3.11 -19.49
C THR A 416 25.68 2.24 -19.14
N ILE A 417 25.53 1.87 -17.87
CA ILE A 417 24.39 1.09 -17.37
C ILE A 417 23.09 1.88 -17.62
N LYS A 418 23.07 3.16 -17.23
CA LYS A 418 21.93 4.06 -17.43
C LYS A 418 21.58 4.22 -18.90
N GLN A 419 22.56 4.43 -19.79
CA GLN A 419 22.31 4.54 -21.23
C GLN A 419 21.71 3.26 -21.81
N ASN A 420 22.21 2.09 -21.41
CA ASN A 420 21.66 0.81 -21.85
C ASN A 420 20.20 0.65 -21.43
N PHE A 421 19.90 0.97 -20.16
CA PHE A 421 18.52 0.98 -19.65
C PHE A 421 17.64 1.94 -20.44
N VAL A 422 18.03 3.21 -20.58
CA VAL A 422 17.26 4.23 -21.30
C VAL A 422 16.96 3.82 -22.73
N GLN A 423 17.92 3.22 -23.45
CA GLN A 423 17.70 2.74 -24.81
C GLN A 423 16.67 1.60 -24.87
N GLN A 424 16.69 0.67 -23.90
CA GLN A 424 15.67 -0.38 -23.82
C GLN A 424 14.28 0.21 -23.55
N GLN A 425 14.17 1.20 -22.66
CA GLN A 425 12.90 1.85 -22.36
C GLN A 425 12.35 2.62 -23.57
N ILE A 426 13.20 3.34 -24.30
CA ILE A 426 12.82 4.02 -25.54
C ILE A 426 12.29 3.02 -26.57
N GLN A 427 12.93 1.86 -26.71
CA GLN A 427 12.48 0.81 -27.62
C GLN A 427 11.09 0.28 -27.22
N LYS A 428 10.87 -0.02 -25.93
CA LYS A 428 9.57 -0.45 -25.39
C LYS A 428 8.47 0.58 -25.68
N ILE A 429 8.75 1.87 -25.49
CA ILE A 429 7.79 2.96 -25.78
C ILE A 429 7.41 2.98 -27.26
N TYR A 430 8.38 2.86 -28.18
CA TYR A 430 8.08 2.82 -29.61
C TYR A 430 7.28 1.58 -30.00
N GLU A 431 7.61 0.41 -29.45
CA GLU A 431 6.87 -0.84 -29.68
C GLU A 431 5.41 -0.69 -29.24
N PHE A 432 5.17 -0.21 -28.01
CA PHE A 432 3.83 0.06 -27.51
C PHE A 432 3.08 1.06 -28.39
N ASN A 433 3.72 2.17 -28.78
CA ASN A 433 3.11 3.19 -29.62
C ASN A 433 2.70 2.66 -31.01
N LEU A 434 3.49 1.74 -31.60
CA LEU A 434 3.18 1.11 -32.88
C LEU A 434 1.99 0.16 -32.81
N ASP A 435 1.73 -0.43 -31.64
CA ASP A 435 0.59 -1.33 -31.40
C ASP A 435 -0.73 -0.58 -31.17
N LEU A 436 -0.68 0.74 -30.95
CA LEU A 436 -1.87 1.58 -30.84
C LEU A 436 -2.65 1.61 -32.16
N ARG A 437 -3.99 1.71 -32.05
CA ARG A 437 -4.87 1.89 -33.22
C ARG A 437 -4.50 3.12 -34.05
N VAL A 438 -4.04 4.17 -33.37
CA VAL A 438 -3.52 5.40 -33.98
C VAL A 438 -2.25 5.79 -33.22
N PRO A 439 -1.06 5.46 -33.76
CA PRO A 439 0.21 5.81 -33.14
C PRO A 439 0.44 7.32 -33.07
N TYR A 440 1.10 7.77 -32.00
CA TYR A 440 1.58 9.15 -31.85
C TYR A 440 2.87 9.38 -32.65
N GLN A 441 3.10 10.63 -33.08
CA GLN A 441 4.37 11.04 -33.68
C GLN A 441 5.35 11.45 -32.57
N LEU A 442 6.13 10.49 -32.06
CA LEU A 442 6.96 10.73 -30.88
C LEU A 442 8.28 11.47 -31.16
N GLY A 443 8.79 11.48 -32.40
CA GLY A 443 10.10 12.09 -32.71
C GLY A 443 11.26 11.33 -32.05
N GLU A 444 12.37 12.01 -31.74
CA GLU A 444 13.43 11.48 -30.87
C GLU A 444 13.03 11.66 -29.39
N LEU A 445 13.20 10.60 -28.58
CA LEU A 445 12.89 10.63 -27.14
C LEU A 445 14.15 10.92 -26.32
N LYS A 446 14.06 11.89 -25.42
CA LYS A 446 15.12 12.24 -24.47
C LYS A 446 14.70 11.94 -23.05
N TYR A 447 15.48 11.12 -22.35
CA TYR A 447 15.25 10.80 -20.95
C TYR A 447 15.37 12.05 -20.07
N ILE A 448 14.43 12.22 -19.15
CA ILE A 448 14.46 13.28 -18.14
C ILE A 448 15.00 12.68 -16.84
N GLU A 449 16.12 13.21 -16.37
CA GLU A 449 16.71 12.75 -15.11
C GLU A 449 15.90 13.25 -13.90
N SER A 450 15.75 12.40 -12.89
CA SER A 450 14.94 12.69 -11.69
C SER A 450 15.50 13.79 -10.78
N GLU A 451 16.62 14.45 -11.12
CA GLU A 451 17.12 15.60 -10.38
C GLU A 451 17.16 16.91 -11.21
N ASN A 452 16.47 17.94 -10.70
CA ASN A 452 16.75 19.37 -10.93
C ASN A 452 16.65 19.99 -12.34
N GLU A 453 16.18 19.29 -13.39
CA GLU A 453 15.86 20.01 -14.62
C GLU A 453 14.52 20.75 -14.52
N LYS A 454 14.57 22.09 -14.52
CA LYS A 454 13.44 22.93 -14.92
C LYS A 454 13.14 22.65 -16.39
N VAL A 455 12.28 21.69 -16.65
CA VAL A 455 11.76 21.47 -18.00
C VAL A 455 10.74 22.56 -18.29
N SER A 456 10.80 23.21 -19.45
CA SER A 456 9.79 24.19 -19.86
C SER A 456 9.01 23.63 -21.04
N VAL A 457 7.84 23.07 -20.74
CA VAL A 457 6.83 22.65 -21.72
C VAL A 457 6.06 23.87 -22.23
N LYS A 458 5.60 23.85 -23.48
CA LYS A 458 4.78 24.94 -24.04
C LYS A 458 3.38 24.91 -23.42
N SER A 459 3.00 26.00 -22.76
CA SER A 459 1.60 26.29 -22.42
C SER A 459 0.87 26.80 -23.67
N ASP A 460 0.27 25.92 -24.47
CA ASP A 460 -0.54 26.32 -25.62
C ASP A 460 -1.94 26.80 -25.17
N VAL A 461 -2.00 28.02 -24.63
CA VAL A 461 -3.26 28.79 -24.63
C VAL A 461 -3.48 29.29 -26.05
N LYS A 462 -4.28 28.55 -26.84
CA LYS A 462 -4.91 29.10 -28.04
C LYS A 462 -5.89 30.19 -27.63
N ASN A 463 -5.40 31.43 -27.60
CA ASN A 463 -6.23 32.63 -27.67
C ASN A 463 -6.94 32.63 -29.03
N ASN A 464 -8.15 32.06 -29.09
CA ASN A 464 -9.10 32.37 -30.14
C ASN A 464 -9.80 33.68 -29.78
N GLY A 465 -9.34 34.78 -30.37
CA GLY A 465 -10.03 36.06 -30.24
C GLY A 465 -9.33 37.21 -30.97
N GLU A 466 -9.54 37.28 -32.28
CA GLU A 466 -9.95 38.52 -32.96
C GLU A 466 -11.04 38.20 -33.99
#